data_AF-A0A140LAX3-F1
#
_entry.id   AF-A0A140LAX3-F1
#
_cell.length_a   1.000
_cell.length_b   1.000
_cell.length_c   1.000
_cell.angle_alpha   90.00
_cell.angle_beta   90.00
_cell.angle_gamma   90.00
#
_symmetry.space_group_name_H-M   'P 1'
#
loop_
_entity.id
_entity.type
_entity.pdbx_description
1 polymer ?
#
loop_
_entity_poly.entity_id
_entity_poly.type
_entity_poly.pdbx_seq_one_letter_code
_entity_poly.pdbx_strand_id
1 'polypeptide(L)'
;MKKSLQVTNYRYPLGYGTSLATCRHSYFFPKNPRYYYIFLEALEGITCLLTWNIITGGERMRALWRGSISFGLVNVPVKMYAATERKSLSFRQIHKTCGTPIRYEKVCPFCNRKVEDDEIARGYEYEKGKFVVIEEKDLESIPDETTRTIDIVDFVDLAEIDPVYFDRSYFLGPEETGQKAYLLLFEALKKTGKIAIAKVMIRSKQHLACVRPYGENRLVMETMFYPDEVRDAGEIPISPGVKLHENEIKMAVQLIDSLSADFRPEKYTDEYRKAMLDIIRAKVEGEEIKVPPGREEKVVDLMEALKASLEMVEKEKRKGPGVKRKKAATS
;
A
#
# COMPACT_ATOMS: atom_id res chain seq x y z
N MET A 1 4.99 -46.80 -33.00
CA MET A 1 5.08 -46.13 -34.32
C MET A 1 6.16 -45.06 -34.27
N LYS A 2 6.88 -44.88 -35.38
CA LYS A 2 8.16 -44.15 -35.51
C LYS A 2 8.11 -42.71 -34.97
N LYS A 3 9.19 -42.32 -34.27
CA LYS A 3 9.50 -40.98 -33.75
C LYS A 3 9.60 -39.95 -34.89
N SER A 4 9.06 -38.75 -34.69
CA SER A 4 9.52 -37.55 -35.38
C SER A 4 10.08 -36.56 -34.36
N LEU A 5 11.39 -36.67 -34.10
CA LEU A 5 12.15 -35.53 -33.58
C LEU A 5 12.27 -34.52 -34.73
N GLN A 6 11.66 -33.35 -34.59
CA GLN A 6 12.07 -32.21 -35.42
C GLN A 6 13.26 -31.52 -34.73
N VAL A 7 14.42 -31.58 -35.37
CA VAL A 7 15.63 -30.87 -34.96
C VAL A 7 15.68 -29.59 -35.78
N THR A 8 15.45 -28.44 -35.15
CA THR A 8 15.70 -27.13 -35.75
C THR A 8 17.02 -26.58 -35.24
N ASN A 9 18.01 -26.51 -36.14
CA ASN A 9 19.30 -25.88 -35.86
C ASN A 9 19.19 -24.38 -36.13
N TYR A 10 19.28 -23.55 -35.09
CA TYR A 10 19.44 -22.10 -35.25
C TYR A 10 20.93 -21.74 -35.19
N ARG A 11 21.43 -21.06 -36.22
CA ARG A 11 22.75 -20.42 -36.24
C ARG A 11 22.57 -18.96 -35.82
N TYR A 12 23.25 -18.55 -34.76
CA TYR A 12 23.42 -17.13 -34.41
C TYR A 12 24.85 -16.70 -34.72
N PRO A 13 25.07 -15.51 -35.30
CA PRO A 13 26.41 -14.98 -35.46
C PRO A 13 26.90 -14.43 -34.11
N LEU A 14 27.98 -15.00 -33.59
CA LEU A 14 28.77 -14.39 -32.51
C LEU A 14 29.78 -13.46 -33.15
N GLY A 15 29.70 -12.17 -32.83
CA GLY A 15 30.77 -11.23 -33.12
C GLY A 15 32.00 -11.62 -32.31
N TYR A 16 33.08 -11.91 -33.03
CA TYR A 16 34.45 -12.24 -32.58
C TYR A 16 34.69 -13.68 -32.09
N GLY A 17 35.53 -14.41 -32.87
CA GLY A 17 36.27 -15.58 -32.41
C GLY A 17 35.59 -16.93 -32.63
N THR A 18 36.22 -17.78 -33.43
CA THR A 18 35.76 -19.11 -33.86
C THR A 18 35.51 -20.11 -32.72
N SER A 19 34.24 -20.44 -32.45
CA SER A 19 33.81 -21.82 -32.12
C SER A 19 32.32 -22.00 -32.42
N LEU A 20 31.97 -23.12 -33.06
CA LEU A 20 30.58 -23.50 -33.38
C LEU A 20 30.01 -24.29 -32.19
N ALA A 21 29.14 -23.68 -31.38
CA ALA A 21 28.36 -24.40 -30.38
C ALA A 21 26.98 -24.77 -30.95
N THR A 22 26.76 -26.04 -31.28
CA THR A 22 25.43 -26.59 -31.56
C THR A 22 24.70 -26.88 -30.25
N CYS A 23 23.66 -26.11 -29.94
CA CYS A 23 22.82 -26.33 -28.75
C CYS A 23 21.55 -27.12 -29.14
N ARG A 24 21.39 -28.35 -28.61
CA ARG A 24 20.21 -29.19 -28.85
C ARG A 24 19.07 -28.76 -27.93
N HIS A 25 18.00 -28.21 -28.51
CA HIS A 25 16.74 -28.01 -27.80
C HIS A 25 15.79 -29.19 -28.07
N SER A 26 15.30 -29.83 -27.02
CA SER A 26 14.20 -30.81 -27.11
C SER A 26 12.97 -30.23 -26.43
N TYR A 27 11.92 -29.95 -27.19
CA TYR A 27 10.65 -29.46 -26.65
C TYR A 27 9.68 -30.63 -26.43
N PHE A 28 9.12 -30.73 -25.23
CA PHE A 28 8.01 -31.63 -24.91
C PHE A 28 6.76 -30.75 -24.66
N PHE A 29 5.71 -30.90 -25.47
CA PHE A 29 4.47 -30.14 -25.34
C PHE A 29 3.40 -30.94 -24.58
N PRO A 30 3.04 -30.60 -23.33
CA PRO A 30 1.81 -31.06 -22.71
C PRO A 30 0.65 -30.05 -22.90
N LYS A 31 -0.58 -30.56 -22.95
CA LYS A 31 -1.84 -29.85 -23.28
C LYS A 31 -2.39 -28.89 -22.18
N ASN A 32 -1.58 -28.20 -21.38
CA ASN A 32 -2.07 -27.19 -20.44
C ASN A 32 -1.03 -26.08 -20.16
N PRO A 33 -1.35 -24.78 -20.32
CA PRO A 33 -0.36 -23.71 -20.46
C PRO A 33 0.22 -23.14 -19.15
N ARG A 34 0.18 -23.88 -18.03
CA ARG A 34 0.58 -23.35 -16.70
C ARG A 34 1.88 -23.89 -16.11
N TYR A 35 2.55 -24.86 -16.74
CA TYR A 35 3.80 -25.41 -16.20
C TYR A 35 4.77 -25.74 -17.33
N TYR A 36 5.87 -24.98 -17.43
CA TYR A 36 7.03 -25.33 -18.24
C TYR A 36 8.09 -25.93 -17.32
N TYR A 37 8.35 -27.23 -17.45
CA TYR A 37 9.51 -27.87 -16.82
C TYR A 37 10.67 -27.84 -17.80
N ILE A 38 11.74 -27.12 -17.47
CA ILE A 38 13.01 -27.16 -18.22
C ILE A 38 13.94 -28.13 -17.48
N PHE A 39 14.20 -29.28 -18.09
CA PHE A 39 15.27 -30.18 -17.66
C PHE A 39 16.58 -29.66 -18.26
N LEU A 40 17.43 -29.06 -17.44
CA LEU A 40 18.81 -28.71 -17.80
C LEU A 40 19.73 -29.84 -17.35
N GLU A 41 20.22 -30.65 -18.30
CA GLU A 41 21.39 -31.48 -18.07
C GLU A 41 22.62 -30.58 -18.01
N ALA A 42 23.29 -30.60 -16.86
CA ALA A 42 24.45 -29.79 -16.57
C ALA A 42 25.70 -30.36 -17.27
N LEU A 43 26.31 -29.54 -18.13
CA LEU A 43 27.74 -29.64 -18.44
C LEU A 43 28.38 -28.27 -18.18
N GLU A 44 29.28 -28.27 -17.19
CA GLU A 44 30.40 -27.36 -16.95
C GLU A 44 30.11 -25.86 -16.67
N GLY A 45 29.93 -25.57 -15.38
CA GLY A 45 30.93 -24.80 -14.61
C GLY A 45 30.97 -23.27 -14.65
N ILE A 46 30.45 -22.57 -15.67
CA ILE A 46 30.73 -21.10 -15.80
C ILE A 46 29.48 -20.22 -16.05
N THR A 47 28.30 -20.79 -16.30
CA THR A 47 27.10 -20.02 -16.69
C THR A 47 26.06 -19.81 -15.58
N CYS A 48 26.39 -20.01 -14.30
CA CYS A 48 25.40 -19.95 -13.21
C CYS A 48 25.22 -18.54 -12.59
N LEU A 49 26.17 -17.60 -12.79
CA LEU A 49 26.10 -16.27 -12.17
C LEU A 49 25.30 -15.23 -12.97
N LEU A 50 25.07 -15.43 -14.27
CA LEU A 50 24.32 -14.48 -15.10
C LEU A 50 22.84 -14.85 -15.29
N THR A 51 22.46 -16.10 -15.01
CA THR A 51 21.06 -16.56 -15.07
C THR A 51 20.35 -16.49 -13.72
N TRP A 52 21.05 -16.30 -12.60
CA TRP A 52 20.40 -16.18 -11.30
C TRP A 52 19.65 -14.86 -11.11
N ASN A 53 20.01 -13.81 -11.85
CA ASN A 53 19.31 -12.52 -11.86
C ASN A 53 18.04 -12.49 -12.74
N ILE A 54 17.69 -13.57 -13.44
CA ILE A 54 16.53 -13.62 -14.34
C ILE A 54 15.31 -14.28 -13.67
N ILE A 55 15.48 -14.98 -12.53
CA ILE A 55 14.41 -15.74 -11.86
C ILE A 55 13.90 -15.06 -10.58
N THR A 56 14.60 -14.05 -10.06
CA THR A 56 13.99 -13.11 -9.13
C THR A 56 13.17 -12.12 -9.94
N GLY A 57 11.91 -12.46 -10.18
CA GLY A 57 10.88 -11.49 -10.54
C GLY A 57 10.77 -10.48 -9.40
N GLY A 58 11.68 -9.52 -9.36
CA GLY A 58 11.54 -8.33 -8.53
C GLY A 58 10.20 -7.74 -8.88
N GLU A 59 9.31 -7.72 -7.90
CA GLU A 59 7.93 -7.26 -8.04
C GLU A 59 7.97 -5.78 -8.45
N ARG A 60 8.08 -5.53 -9.75
CA ARG A 60 8.07 -4.16 -10.29
C ARG A 60 6.68 -3.62 -10.05
N MET A 61 6.61 -2.54 -9.26
CA MET A 61 5.38 -1.80 -9.02
C MET A 61 4.73 -1.49 -10.37
N ARG A 62 3.48 -1.93 -10.56
CA ARG A 62 2.74 -1.67 -11.79
C ARG A 62 2.16 -0.26 -11.74
N ALA A 63 2.33 0.48 -12.83
CA ALA A 63 1.71 1.80 -12.95
C ALA A 63 0.18 1.64 -12.97
N LEU A 64 -0.51 2.40 -12.12
CA LEU A 64 -1.97 2.44 -12.03
C LEU A 64 -2.58 3.43 -13.02
N TRP A 65 -1.83 4.49 -13.34
CA TRP A 65 -2.29 5.60 -14.15
C TRP A 65 -1.10 6.26 -14.84
N ARG A 66 -1.37 6.84 -16.01
CA ARG A 66 -0.43 7.64 -16.79
C ARG A 66 -1.11 8.95 -17.15
N GLY A 67 -0.36 10.03 -17.05
CA GLY A 67 -0.87 11.35 -17.33
C GLY A 67 0.25 12.36 -17.19
N SER A 68 -0.07 13.59 -16.87
CA SER A 68 0.94 14.63 -16.76
C SER A 68 0.63 15.66 -15.68
N ILE A 69 1.67 16.26 -15.12
CA ILE A 69 1.57 17.38 -14.19
C ILE A 69 1.58 18.66 -15.01
N SER A 70 0.54 19.48 -14.83
CA SER A 70 0.38 20.76 -15.50
C SER A 70 0.49 21.89 -14.48
N PHE A 71 1.30 22.89 -14.77
CA PHE A 71 1.29 24.15 -14.03
C PHE A 71 1.63 25.31 -14.96
N GLY A 72 0.68 26.23 -15.14
CA GLY A 72 0.75 27.27 -16.15
C GLY A 72 0.85 26.67 -17.57
N LEU A 73 1.99 26.86 -18.23
CA LEU A 73 2.26 26.34 -19.59
C LEU A 73 3.19 25.11 -19.60
N VAL A 74 3.63 24.66 -18.43
CA VAL A 74 4.57 23.54 -18.31
C VAL A 74 3.80 22.24 -18.16
N ASN A 75 4.16 21.24 -18.96
CA ASN A 75 3.55 19.93 -18.95
C ASN A 75 4.61 18.85 -18.73
N VAL A 76 4.47 18.05 -17.66
CA VAL A 76 5.45 17.05 -17.23
C VAL A 76 4.82 15.65 -17.23
N PRO A 77 5.17 14.76 -18.19
CA PRO A 77 4.54 13.45 -18.26
C PRO A 77 5.05 12.52 -17.15
N VAL A 78 4.11 11.89 -16.44
CA VAL A 78 4.36 11.04 -15.26
C VAL A 78 3.53 9.76 -15.25
N LYS A 79 4.01 8.78 -14.50
CA LYS A 79 3.35 7.53 -14.15
C LYS A 79 3.08 7.51 -12.66
N MET A 80 1.89 7.06 -12.28
CA MET A 80 1.46 6.94 -10.90
C MET A 80 1.48 5.49 -10.45
N TYR A 81 2.04 5.23 -9.27
CA TYR A 81 2.19 3.93 -8.62
C TYR A 81 1.59 4.00 -7.21
N ALA A 82 0.91 2.95 -6.74
CA ALA A 82 0.42 2.92 -5.36
C ALA A 82 1.59 2.96 -4.37
N ALA A 83 1.60 3.91 -3.42
CA ALA A 83 2.62 3.93 -2.37
C ALA A 83 2.26 3.04 -1.19
N THR A 84 0.98 2.71 -1.04
CA THR A 84 0.45 1.91 0.07
C THR A 84 -0.30 0.69 -0.46
N GLU A 85 -0.23 -0.41 0.29
CA GLU A 85 -0.99 -1.63 0.04
C GLU A 85 -1.58 -2.13 1.36
N ARG A 86 -2.90 -2.38 1.38
CA ARG A 86 -3.56 -2.97 2.54
C ARG A 86 -3.28 -4.47 2.57
N LYS A 87 -2.66 -4.95 3.65
CA LYS A 87 -2.35 -6.38 3.87
C LYS A 87 -3.41 -7.10 4.73
N SER A 88 -4.68 -6.70 4.62
CA SER A 88 -5.77 -7.33 5.38
C SER A 88 -6.03 -8.76 4.93
N LEU A 89 -6.31 -9.66 5.87
CA LEU A 89 -6.73 -11.04 5.57
C LEU A 89 -8.19 -11.02 5.08
N SER A 90 -8.41 -11.50 3.86
CA SER A 90 -9.75 -11.63 3.27
C SER A 90 -10.28 -13.03 3.52
N PHE A 91 -11.37 -13.14 4.28
CA PHE A 91 -12.10 -14.40 4.45
C PHE A 91 -13.26 -14.46 3.47
N ARG A 92 -13.35 -15.56 2.71
CA ARG A 92 -14.56 -15.87 1.95
C ARG A 92 -15.56 -16.55 2.88
N GLN A 93 -16.84 -16.28 2.68
CA GLN A 93 -17.87 -17.02 3.38
C GLN A 93 -18.01 -18.41 2.78
N ILE A 94 -17.96 -19.41 3.64
CA ILE A 94 -17.96 -20.82 3.29
C ILE A 94 -19.17 -21.48 3.97
N HIS A 95 -19.86 -22.38 3.27
CA HIS A 95 -20.88 -23.21 3.88
C HIS A 95 -20.25 -24.14 4.91
N LYS A 96 -20.59 -23.94 6.18
CA LYS A 96 -19.96 -24.60 7.35
C LYS A 96 -19.90 -26.12 7.23
N THR A 97 -20.91 -26.74 6.63
CA THR A 97 -21.03 -28.20 6.56
C THR A 97 -20.19 -28.82 5.45
N CYS A 98 -20.18 -28.26 4.24
CA CYS A 98 -19.51 -28.87 3.08
C CYS A 98 -18.22 -28.16 2.65
N GLY A 99 -17.86 -27.01 3.25
CA GLY A 99 -16.62 -26.31 2.94
C GLY A 99 -16.62 -25.56 1.60
N THR A 100 -17.76 -25.41 0.93
CA THR A 100 -17.83 -24.72 -0.37
C THR A 100 -18.09 -23.22 -0.22
N PRO A 101 -17.49 -22.36 -1.05
CA PRO A 101 -17.82 -20.92 -1.09
C PRO A 101 -19.29 -20.66 -1.39
N ILE A 102 -19.87 -19.67 -0.71
CA ILE A 102 -21.25 -19.25 -0.94
C ILE A 102 -21.35 -18.42 -2.23
N ARG A 103 -22.37 -18.68 -3.04
CA ARG A 103 -22.73 -17.87 -4.22
C ARG A 103 -23.95 -17.02 -3.91
N TYR A 104 -23.90 -15.76 -4.31
CA TYR A 104 -25.00 -14.81 -4.19
C TYR A 104 -25.74 -14.66 -5.53
N GLU A 105 -27.05 -14.45 -5.45
CA GLU A 105 -27.90 -14.12 -6.59
C GLU A 105 -28.64 -12.82 -6.28
N LYS A 106 -28.73 -11.94 -7.27
CA LYS A 106 -29.46 -10.67 -7.15
C LYS A 106 -30.89 -10.89 -7.58
N VAL A 107 -31.85 -10.60 -6.71
CA VAL A 107 -33.28 -10.81 -6.95
C VAL A 107 -34.02 -9.52 -6.68
N CYS A 108 -34.87 -9.08 -7.62
CA CYS A 108 -35.73 -7.92 -7.39
C CYS A 108 -36.92 -8.33 -6.50
N PRO A 109 -37.15 -7.65 -5.37
CA PRO A 109 -38.21 -8.03 -4.43
C PRO A 109 -39.62 -7.81 -5.00
N PHE A 110 -39.78 -6.90 -5.98
CA PHE A 110 -41.08 -6.59 -6.56
C PHE A 110 -41.56 -7.64 -7.57
N CYS A 111 -40.70 -8.03 -8.52
CA CYS A 111 -41.05 -9.02 -9.54
C CYS A 111 -40.55 -10.45 -9.21
N ASN A 112 -39.87 -10.63 -8.08
CA ASN A 112 -39.34 -11.90 -7.57
C ASN A 112 -38.51 -12.69 -8.61
N ARG A 113 -37.83 -11.96 -9.50
CA ARG A 113 -36.98 -12.53 -10.54
C ARG A 113 -35.51 -12.26 -10.26
N LYS A 114 -34.66 -13.17 -10.74
CA LYS A 114 -33.22 -12.92 -10.82
C LYS A 114 -32.97 -11.80 -11.83
N VAL A 115 -32.10 -10.88 -11.43
CA VAL A 115 -31.75 -9.70 -12.23
C VAL A 115 -30.29 -9.82 -12.59
N GLU A 116 -30.01 -9.71 -13.89
CA GLU A 116 -28.64 -9.68 -14.41
C GLU A 116 -28.05 -8.26 -14.26
N ASP A 117 -26.73 -8.13 -14.36
CA ASP A 117 -26.03 -6.86 -14.06
C ASP A 117 -26.40 -5.71 -15.01
N ASP A 118 -26.76 -6.02 -16.26
CA ASP A 118 -27.20 -5.06 -17.27
C ASP A 118 -28.58 -4.46 -16.99
N GLU A 119 -29.39 -5.13 -16.16
CA GLU A 119 -30.70 -4.66 -15.75
C GLU A 119 -30.65 -3.82 -14.45
N ILE A 120 -29.45 -3.60 -13.90
CA ILE A 120 -29.23 -2.87 -12.65
C ILE A 120 -28.71 -1.47 -12.97
N ALA A 121 -29.58 -0.47 -12.79
CA ALA A 121 -29.21 0.94 -12.89
C ALA A 121 -28.77 1.53 -11.53
N ARG A 122 -28.08 2.68 -11.56
CA ARG A 122 -27.69 3.41 -10.35
C ARG A 122 -28.84 4.34 -9.94
N GLY A 123 -29.37 4.16 -8.73
CA GLY A 123 -30.39 5.05 -8.17
C GLY A 123 -29.80 5.97 -7.10
N TYR A 124 -30.21 7.24 -7.10
CA TYR A 124 -29.97 8.19 -6.02
C TYR A 124 -31.25 8.37 -5.19
N GLU A 125 -31.19 8.11 -3.89
CA GLU A 125 -32.31 8.29 -2.96
C GLU A 125 -32.38 9.75 -2.52
N TYR A 126 -33.39 10.49 -2.99
CA TYR A 126 -33.58 11.90 -2.63
C TYR A 126 -34.57 12.08 -1.48
N GLU A 127 -35.45 11.09 -1.27
CA GLU A 127 -36.36 10.97 -0.13
C GLU A 127 -36.48 9.49 0.23
N LYS A 128 -36.78 9.18 1.49
CA LYS A 128 -36.88 7.80 1.99
C LYS A 128 -37.82 6.95 1.09
N GLY A 129 -37.24 5.99 0.38
CA GLY A 129 -37.95 5.09 -0.53
C GLY A 129 -38.27 5.66 -1.93
N LYS A 130 -37.82 6.88 -2.26
CA LYS A 130 -37.94 7.47 -3.60
C LYS A 130 -36.56 7.63 -4.24
N PHE A 131 -36.42 7.09 -5.44
CA PHE A 131 -35.15 7.04 -6.16
C PHE A 131 -35.28 7.74 -7.51
N VAL A 132 -34.24 8.49 -7.89
CA VAL A 132 -34.04 8.92 -9.28
C VAL A 132 -32.98 8.00 -9.90
N VAL A 133 -33.27 7.45 -11.06
CA VAL A 133 -32.30 6.66 -11.83
C VAL A 133 -31.34 7.62 -12.51
N ILE A 134 -30.04 7.39 -12.33
CA ILE A 134 -28.98 8.13 -12.99
C ILE A 134 -28.50 7.27 -14.17
N GLU A 135 -28.79 7.73 -15.38
CA GLU A 135 -28.33 7.11 -16.61
C GLU A 135 -26.91 7.55 -16.95
N GLU A 136 -26.24 6.80 -17.82
CA GLU A 136 -24.88 7.15 -18.27
C GLU A 136 -24.85 8.52 -19.00
N LYS A 137 -25.93 8.87 -19.72
CA LYS A 137 -26.09 10.18 -20.38
C LYS A 137 -26.15 11.35 -19.41
N ASP A 138 -26.74 11.15 -18.22
CA ASP A 138 -26.77 12.18 -17.19
C ASP A 138 -25.35 12.47 -16.69
N LEU A 139 -24.50 11.44 -16.62
CA LEU A 139 -23.10 11.57 -16.26
C LEU A 139 -22.28 12.27 -17.35
N GLU A 140 -22.55 11.98 -18.63
CA GLU A 140 -21.89 12.64 -19.78
C GLU A 140 -22.14 14.15 -19.85
N SER A 141 -23.25 14.64 -19.25
CA SER A 141 -23.58 16.07 -19.22
C SER A 141 -22.78 16.86 -18.18
N ILE A 142 -22.13 16.17 -17.24
CA ILE A 142 -21.24 16.79 -16.26
C ILE A 142 -19.95 17.16 -17.00
N PRO A 143 -19.42 18.38 -16.82
CA PRO A 143 -18.14 18.78 -17.41
C PRO A 143 -17.01 17.86 -16.93
N ASP A 144 -16.77 16.79 -17.67
CA ASP A 144 -15.59 15.95 -17.50
C ASP A 144 -14.44 16.70 -18.15
N GLU A 145 -13.59 17.33 -17.33
CA GLU A 145 -12.24 17.68 -17.77
C GLU A 145 -11.46 16.37 -17.95
N THR A 146 -11.75 15.63 -19.03
CA THR A 146 -11.33 14.24 -19.29
C THR A 146 -9.82 14.08 -19.46
N THR A 147 -9.06 15.14 -19.24
CA THR A 147 -7.61 15.13 -19.35
C THR A 147 -7.05 14.40 -18.14
N ARG A 148 -6.21 13.40 -18.40
CA ARG A 148 -5.44 12.72 -17.35
C ARG A 148 -4.31 13.63 -16.87
N THR A 149 -4.68 14.72 -16.21
CA THR A 149 -3.77 15.74 -15.70
C THR A 149 -3.83 15.82 -14.18
N ILE A 150 -2.69 16.22 -13.63
CA ILE A 150 -2.54 16.72 -12.26
C ILE A 150 -2.32 18.22 -12.44
N ASP A 151 -3.37 19.00 -12.28
CA ASP A 151 -3.36 20.44 -12.50
C ASP A 151 -3.03 21.14 -11.19
N ILE A 152 -1.81 21.68 -11.09
CA ILE A 152 -1.35 22.42 -9.91
C ILE A 152 -2.07 23.76 -9.87
N VAL A 153 -2.70 24.03 -8.74
CA VAL A 153 -3.43 25.27 -8.46
C VAL A 153 -2.57 26.21 -7.62
N ASP A 154 -1.99 25.69 -6.53
CA ASP A 154 -1.27 26.52 -5.54
C ASP A 154 0.01 25.84 -5.03
N PHE A 155 0.89 26.63 -4.42
CA PHE A 155 2.05 26.12 -3.68
C PHE A 155 2.00 26.63 -2.23
N VAL A 156 1.96 25.71 -1.27
CA VAL A 156 1.80 26.01 0.17
C VAL A 156 2.89 25.34 1.01
N ASP A 157 3.00 25.68 2.29
CA ASP A 157 3.86 24.94 3.21
C ASP A 157 3.16 23.68 3.75
N LEU A 158 3.90 22.58 3.91
CA LEU A 158 3.34 21.33 4.42
C LEU A 158 2.71 21.48 5.82
N ALA A 159 3.23 22.40 6.63
CA ALA A 159 2.73 22.67 7.98
C ALA A 159 1.35 23.36 8.00
N GLU A 160 0.89 23.92 6.87
CA GLU A 160 -0.44 24.52 6.74
C GLU A 160 -1.53 23.46 6.55
N ILE A 161 -1.16 22.24 6.15
CA ILE A 161 -2.10 21.16 5.88
C ILE A 161 -2.20 20.25 7.12
N ASP A 162 -3.35 20.29 7.78
CA ASP A 162 -3.64 19.34 8.86
C ASP A 162 -3.66 17.90 8.30
N PRO A 163 -3.04 16.92 8.97
CA PRO A 163 -3.03 15.53 8.52
C PRO A 163 -4.41 14.92 8.27
N VAL A 164 -5.50 15.46 8.87
CA VAL A 164 -6.88 15.02 8.64
C VAL A 164 -7.30 15.08 7.17
N TYR A 165 -6.67 15.95 6.37
CA TYR A 165 -7.00 16.11 4.96
C TYR A 165 -6.42 14.99 4.09
N PHE A 166 -5.40 14.23 4.49
CA PHE A 166 -4.78 13.22 3.64
C PHE A 166 -5.57 11.89 3.61
N ASP A 167 -5.75 11.30 2.41
CA ASP A 167 -6.41 9.99 2.22
C ASP A 167 -5.43 8.91 1.72
N ARG A 168 -4.92 9.01 0.48
CA ARG A 168 -4.08 7.97 -0.13
C ARG A 168 -2.84 8.52 -0.78
N SER A 169 -1.70 7.89 -0.47
CA SER A 169 -0.41 8.22 -1.08
C SER A 169 -0.12 7.39 -2.34
N TYR A 170 0.42 8.05 -3.34
CA TYR A 170 0.87 7.50 -4.61
C TYR A 170 2.29 8.01 -4.91
N PHE A 171 3.16 7.14 -5.41
CA PHE A 171 4.44 7.57 -5.96
C PHE A 171 4.25 7.99 -7.41
N LEU A 172 4.84 9.13 -7.77
CA LEU A 172 4.96 9.56 -9.15
C LEU A 172 6.38 9.28 -9.65
N GLY A 173 6.48 8.85 -10.90
CA GLY A 173 7.76 8.69 -11.60
C GLY A 173 7.66 9.25 -13.01
N PRO A 174 8.77 9.69 -13.62
CA PRO A 174 8.75 10.29 -14.94
C PRO A 174 8.44 9.27 -16.05
N GLU A 175 7.82 9.74 -17.12
CA GLU A 175 7.89 9.03 -18.41
C GLU A 175 9.27 9.23 -19.08
N GLU A 176 9.59 8.40 -20.07
CA GLU A 176 10.89 8.42 -20.76
C GLU A 176 11.20 9.79 -21.38
N THR A 177 10.19 10.45 -21.93
CA THR A 177 10.29 11.77 -22.57
C THR A 177 10.31 12.93 -21.56
N GLY A 178 9.94 12.70 -20.31
CA GLY A 178 9.69 13.75 -19.30
C GLY A 178 10.74 13.89 -18.20
N GLN A 179 11.82 13.11 -18.23
CA GLN A 179 12.75 13.00 -17.09
C GLN A 179 13.32 14.35 -16.65
N LYS A 180 13.79 15.18 -17.59
CA LYS A 180 14.41 16.48 -17.28
C LYS A 180 13.42 17.43 -16.60
N ALA A 181 12.20 17.55 -17.13
CA ALA A 181 11.18 18.44 -16.59
C ALA A 181 10.71 17.97 -15.20
N TYR A 182 10.57 16.65 -15.02
CA TYR A 182 10.23 16.04 -13.75
C TYR A 182 11.29 16.29 -12.66
N LEU A 183 12.57 16.08 -12.97
CA LEU A 183 13.65 16.33 -12.01
C LEU A 183 13.78 17.83 -11.68
N LEU A 184 13.53 18.70 -12.66
CA LEU A 184 13.51 20.15 -12.43
C LEU A 184 12.39 20.54 -11.46
N LEU A 185 11.17 19.99 -11.63
CA LEU A 185 10.07 20.21 -10.69
C LEU A 185 10.41 19.67 -9.29
N PHE A 186 10.97 18.46 -9.20
CA PHE A 186 11.41 17.86 -7.93
C PHE A 186 12.42 18.75 -7.20
N GLU A 187 13.47 19.19 -7.89
CA GLU A 187 14.50 20.07 -7.32
C GLU A 187 13.94 21.45 -6.96
N ALA A 188 13.02 22.00 -7.75
CA ALA A 188 12.36 23.27 -7.44
C ALA A 188 11.57 23.17 -6.13
N LEU A 189 10.70 22.17 -5.99
CA LEU A 189 9.92 21.93 -4.77
C LEU A 189 10.83 21.69 -3.55
N LYS A 190 11.89 20.90 -3.73
CA LYS A 190 12.85 20.60 -2.65
C LYS A 190 13.59 21.86 -2.17
N LYS A 191 13.98 22.74 -3.10
CA LYS A 191 14.69 23.99 -2.78
C LYS A 191 13.80 25.04 -2.13
N THR A 192 12.53 25.13 -2.55
CA THR A 192 11.59 26.10 -1.98
C THR A 192 10.98 25.62 -0.66
N GLY A 193 10.98 24.30 -0.40
CA GLY A 193 10.29 23.72 0.75
C GLY A 193 8.77 23.70 0.60
N LYS A 194 8.25 24.11 -0.56
CA LYS A 194 6.82 24.15 -0.85
C LYS A 194 6.30 22.80 -1.32
N ILE A 195 5.00 22.61 -1.16
CA ILE A 195 4.23 21.51 -1.73
C ILE A 195 3.18 22.08 -2.68
N ALA A 196 2.84 21.35 -3.73
CA ALA A 196 1.86 21.79 -4.72
C ALA A 196 0.48 21.24 -4.37
N ILE A 197 -0.54 22.09 -4.28
CA ILE A 197 -1.95 21.68 -4.28
C ILE A 197 -2.39 21.51 -5.73
N ALA A 198 -3.07 20.42 -6.03
CA ALA A 198 -3.49 20.07 -7.37
C ALA A 198 -4.88 19.44 -7.40
N LYS A 199 -5.52 19.53 -8.56
CA LYS A 199 -6.69 18.73 -8.91
C LYS A 199 -6.23 17.58 -9.80
N VAL A 200 -6.67 16.37 -9.50
CA VAL A 200 -6.30 15.19 -10.28
C VAL A 200 -7.53 14.37 -10.64
N MET A 201 -7.63 13.95 -11.89
CA MET A 201 -8.64 12.99 -12.32
C MET A 201 -8.10 11.56 -12.19
N ILE A 202 -8.65 10.80 -11.24
CA ILE A 202 -8.36 9.38 -11.07
C ILE A 202 -9.61 8.59 -11.46
N ARG A 203 -9.48 7.82 -12.56
CA ARG A 203 -10.60 7.08 -13.17
C ARG A 203 -11.69 8.06 -13.65
N SER A 204 -12.81 8.12 -12.94
CA SER A 204 -13.99 8.94 -13.26
C SER A 204 -14.36 9.91 -12.14
N LYS A 205 -13.40 10.24 -11.27
CA LYS A 205 -13.58 11.19 -10.17
C LYS A 205 -12.41 12.16 -10.12
N GLN A 206 -12.75 13.43 -9.95
CA GLN A 206 -11.78 14.46 -9.60
C GLN A 206 -11.52 14.42 -8.09
N HIS A 207 -10.25 14.50 -7.73
CA HIS A 207 -9.79 14.57 -6.35
C HIS A 207 -8.97 15.83 -6.16
N LEU A 208 -9.09 16.44 -4.98
CA LEU A 208 -8.05 17.33 -4.47
C LEU A 208 -6.82 16.47 -4.13
N ALA A 209 -5.63 16.98 -4.36
CA ALA A 209 -4.39 16.28 -4.03
C ALA A 209 -3.29 17.27 -3.70
N CYS A 210 -2.25 16.80 -3.01
CA CYS A 210 -0.98 17.52 -2.93
C CYS A 210 0.14 16.72 -3.59
N VAL A 211 1.13 17.40 -4.15
CA VAL A 211 2.36 16.81 -4.68
C VAL A 211 3.55 17.38 -3.93
N ARG A 212 4.41 16.49 -3.42
CA ARG A 212 5.59 16.85 -2.62
C ARG A 212 6.82 16.03 -2.98
N PRO A 213 8.04 16.55 -2.77
CA PRO A 213 9.25 15.77 -2.91
C PRO A 213 9.34 14.70 -1.83
N TYR A 214 9.81 13.51 -2.19
CA TYR A 214 9.98 12.37 -1.29
C TYR A 214 11.27 11.61 -1.60
N GLY A 215 12.10 11.39 -0.58
CA GLY A 215 13.36 10.64 -0.72
C GLY A 215 14.28 11.23 -1.79
N GLU A 216 14.85 10.36 -2.61
CA GLU A 216 15.73 10.73 -3.72
C GLU A 216 14.98 10.70 -5.05
N ASN A 217 14.83 11.88 -5.67
CA ASN A 217 14.30 12.07 -7.03
C ASN A 217 12.89 11.49 -7.26
N ARG A 218 12.04 11.45 -6.23
CA ARG A 218 10.65 10.98 -6.34
C ARG A 218 9.68 12.04 -5.86
N LEU A 219 8.55 12.13 -6.53
CA LEU A 219 7.40 12.90 -6.08
C LEU A 219 6.40 11.92 -5.45
N VAL A 220 5.78 12.34 -4.37
CA VAL A 220 4.60 11.69 -3.78
C VAL A 220 3.41 12.59 -4.06
N MET A 221 2.33 11.98 -4.54
CA MET A 221 1.03 12.60 -4.60
C MET A 221 0.13 11.98 -3.54
N GLU A 222 -0.50 12.80 -2.72
CA GLU A 222 -1.47 12.37 -1.72
C GLU A 222 -2.83 12.94 -2.10
N THR A 223 -3.83 12.08 -2.28
CA THR A 223 -5.22 12.56 -2.44
C THR A 223 -5.70 13.14 -1.12
N MET A 224 -6.51 14.18 -1.22
CA MET A 224 -7.02 14.94 -0.08
C MET A 224 -8.54 14.93 -0.07
N PHE A 225 -9.10 14.98 1.13
CA PHE A 225 -10.51 15.28 1.36
C PHE A 225 -10.78 16.75 1.08
N TYR A 226 -11.95 17.03 0.50
CA TYR A 226 -12.45 18.40 0.45
C TYR A 226 -12.92 18.85 1.85
N PRO A 227 -12.99 20.16 2.12
CA PRO A 227 -13.40 20.67 3.43
C PRO A 227 -14.77 20.17 3.91
N ASP A 228 -15.71 19.93 3.00
CA ASP A 228 -17.05 19.40 3.28
C ASP A 228 -17.08 17.88 3.54
N GLU A 229 -16.01 17.17 3.20
CA GLU A 229 -15.83 15.74 3.54
C GLU A 229 -15.22 15.55 4.94
N VAL A 230 -14.64 16.60 5.53
CA VAL A 230 -14.09 16.59 6.88
C VAL A 230 -15.19 16.91 7.89
N ARG A 231 -15.39 16.01 8.87
CA ARG A 231 -16.39 16.21 9.93
C ARG A 231 -15.98 17.31 10.89
N ASP A 232 -16.97 18.01 11.44
CA ASP A 232 -16.74 19.02 12.46
C ASP A 232 -16.28 18.38 13.78
N ALA A 233 -15.09 18.76 14.24
CA ALA A 233 -14.55 18.33 15.52
C ALA A 233 -15.37 18.86 16.72
N GLY A 234 -16.16 19.93 16.53
CA GLY A 234 -17.04 20.51 17.54
C GLY A 234 -18.22 19.60 17.95
N GLU A 235 -18.56 18.60 17.14
CA GLU A 235 -19.60 17.62 17.49
C GLU A 235 -19.15 16.62 18.56
N ILE A 236 -17.85 16.59 18.90
CA ILE A 236 -17.30 15.70 19.91
C ILE A 236 -17.66 16.26 21.31
N PRO A 237 -18.44 15.53 22.13
CA PRO A 237 -18.83 15.99 23.44
C PRO A 237 -17.64 15.97 24.39
N ILE A 238 -17.06 17.14 24.67
CA ILE A 238 -16.03 17.34 25.70
C ILE A 238 -16.67 18.07 26.87
N SER A 239 -16.66 17.47 28.06
CA SER A 239 -17.23 18.08 29.26
C SER A 239 -16.53 19.41 29.61
N PRO A 240 -17.18 20.57 29.43
CA PRO A 240 -16.58 21.85 29.75
C PRO A 240 -16.61 22.01 31.27
N GLY A 241 -15.49 21.77 31.95
CA GLY A 241 -15.40 21.95 33.40
C GLY A 241 -14.53 20.96 34.17
N VAL A 242 -13.91 19.97 33.51
CA VAL A 242 -12.92 19.11 34.17
C VAL A 242 -11.67 19.94 34.47
N LYS A 243 -11.43 20.20 35.76
CA LYS A 243 -10.21 20.87 36.23
C LYS A 243 -9.12 19.83 36.41
N LEU A 244 -8.01 20.00 35.69
CA LEU A 244 -6.81 19.18 35.83
C LEU A 244 -5.89 19.79 36.89
N HIS A 245 -5.37 18.99 37.80
CA HIS A 245 -4.41 19.45 38.80
C HIS A 245 -3.00 19.53 38.18
N GLU A 246 -2.21 20.54 38.52
CA GLU A 246 -0.86 20.72 37.94
C GLU A 246 0.05 19.50 38.14
N ASN A 247 -0.08 18.82 39.28
CA ASN A 247 0.68 17.60 39.57
C ASN A 247 0.33 16.45 38.62
N GLU A 248 -0.94 16.31 38.21
CA GLU A 248 -1.37 15.29 37.26
C GLU A 248 -0.75 15.57 35.87
N ILE A 249 -0.75 16.84 35.46
CA ILE A 249 -0.14 17.28 34.21
C ILE A 249 1.37 17.01 34.23
N LYS A 250 2.07 17.40 35.31
CA LYS A 250 3.53 17.18 35.45
C LYS A 250 3.88 15.70 35.35
N MET A 251 3.12 14.83 36.01
CA MET A 251 3.32 13.39 35.95
C MET A 251 3.03 12.81 34.56
N ALA A 252 1.97 13.26 33.90
CA ALA A 252 1.65 12.84 32.54
C ALA A 252 2.77 13.23 31.56
N VAL A 253 3.30 14.46 31.66
CA VAL A 253 4.44 14.92 30.86
C VAL A 253 5.67 14.06 31.09
N GLN A 254 6.03 13.78 32.35
CA GLN A 254 7.17 12.89 32.66
C GLN A 254 7.01 11.49 32.07
N LEU A 255 5.78 10.95 32.07
CA LEU A 255 5.50 9.66 31.47
C LEU A 255 5.66 9.70 29.94
N ILE A 256 5.13 10.75 29.29
CA ILE A 256 5.29 10.98 27.85
C ILE A 256 6.77 11.09 27.49
N ASP A 257 7.55 11.89 28.20
CA ASP A 257 8.97 12.07 27.95
C ASP A 257 9.74 10.75 28.15
N SER A 258 9.36 9.97 29.15
CA SER A 258 10.00 8.67 29.43
C SER A 258 9.71 7.62 28.36
N LEU A 259 8.54 7.67 27.73
CA LEU A 259 8.08 6.78 26.66
C LEU A 259 8.41 7.32 25.25
N SER A 260 8.85 8.55 25.13
CA SER A 260 9.21 9.17 23.84
C SER A 260 10.41 8.47 23.21
N ALA A 261 10.30 8.22 21.90
CA ALA A 261 11.34 7.58 21.10
C ALA A 261 11.23 8.02 19.63
N ASP A 262 12.32 7.90 18.88
CA ASP A 262 12.30 8.15 17.44
C ASP A 262 11.31 7.22 16.74
N PHE A 263 10.53 7.77 15.81
CA PHE A 263 9.63 6.97 14.99
C PHE A 263 10.42 6.13 13.98
N ARG A 264 10.37 4.81 14.14
CA ARG A 264 10.96 3.84 13.21
C ARG A 264 9.87 2.87 12.77
N PRO A 265 9.36 2.96 11.53
CA PRO A 265 8.25 2.14 11.06
C PRO A 265 8.46 0.64 11.26
N GLU A 266 9.70 0.16 11.11
CA GLU A 266 10.08 -1.25 11.16
C GLU A 266 9.93 -1.87 12.56
N LYS A 267 9.82 -1.03 13.60
CA LYS A 267 9.57 -1.47 14.99
C LYS A 267 8.14 -2.00 15.17
N TYR A 268 7.19 -1.52 14.37
CA TYR A 268 5.78 -1.81 14.55
C TYR A 268 5.35 -2.96 13.65
N THR A 269 4.71 -3.96 14.24
CA THR A 269 4.18 -5.12 13.51
C THR A 269 2.74 -5.37 13.86
N ASP A 270 1.95 -5.80 12.88
CA ASP A 270 0.57 -6.21 13.07
C ASP A 270 0.52 -7.58 13.76
N GLU A 271 0.48 -7.55 15.09
CA GLU A 271 0.47 -8.74 15.93
C GLU A 271 -0.77 -9.61 15.70
N TYR A 272 -1.93 -8.98 15.48
CA TYR A 272 -3.17 -9.69 15.20
C TYR A 272 -3.08 -10.50 13.91
N ARG A 273 -2.63 -9.88 12.81
CA ARG A 273 -2.47 -10.58 11.52
C ARG A 273 -1.45 -11.70 11.64
N LYS A 274 -0.35 -11.49 12.37
CA LYS A 274 0.64 -12.54 12.63
C LYS A 274 0.00 -13.72 13.37
N ALA A 275 -0.67 -13.46 14.50
CA ALA A 275 -1.35 -14.48 15.28
C ALA A 275 -2.42 -15.24 14.47
N MET A 276 -3.19 -14.52 13.66
CA MET A 276 -4.20 -15.12 12.80
C MET A 276 -3.57 -16.01 11.71
N LEU A 277 -2.45 -15.59 11.10
CA LEU A 277 -1.71 -16.42 10.14
C LEU A 277 -1.10 -17.67 10.79
N ASP A 278 -0.68 -17.57 12.05
CA ASP A 278 -0.15 -18.70 12.81
C ASP A 278 -1.27 -19.72 13.10
N ILE A 279 -2.45 -19.25 13.50
CA ILE A 279 -3.65 -20.08 13.67
C ILE A 279 -4.04 -20.75 12.35
N ILE A 280 -4.04 -20.01 11.24
CA ILE A 280 -4.38 -20.57 9.92
C ILE A 280 -3.39 -21.67 9.55
N ARG A 281 -2.08 -21.46 9.75
CA ARG A 281 -1.04 -22.46 9.49
C ARG A 281 -1.22 -23.72 10.34
N ALA A 282 -1.41 -23.56 11.65
CA ALA A 282 -1.66 -24.67 12.56
C ALA A 282 -2.90 -25.49 12.15
N LYS A 283 -4.00 -24.83 11.73
CA LYS A 283 -5.21 -25.54 11.22
C LYS A 283 -4.96 -26.29 9.92
N VAL A 284 -4.12 -25.76 9.03
CA VAL A 284 -3.74 -26.43 7.78
C VAL A 284 -2.88 -27.68 8.07
N GLU A 285 -2.05 -27.62 9.10
CA GLU A 285 -1.15 -28.70 9.53
C GLU A 285 -1.82 -29.71 10.47
N GLY A 286 -3.05 -29.43 10.94
CA GLY A 286 -3.85 -30.33 11.79
C GLY A 286 -3.52 -30.25 13.28
N GLU A 287 -2.83 -29.20 13.72
CA GLU A 287 -2.42 -29.01 15.11
C GLU A 287 -3.53 -28.41 15.99
N GLU A 288 -3.58 -28.80 17.27
CA GLU A 288 -4.49 -28.19 18.25
C GLU A 288 -4.03 -26.78 18.64
N ILE A 289 -4.90 -25.80 18.46
CA ILE A 289 -4.63 -24.40 18.78
C ILE A 289 -4.81 -24.17 20.28
N LYS A 290 -3.73 -23.81 20.98
CA LYS A 290 -3.81 -23.26 22.34
C LYS A 290 -4.05 -21.76 22.27
N VAL A 291 -5.26 -21.33 22.65
CA VAL A 291 -5.58 -19.91 22.81
C VAL A 291 -4.93 -19.42 24.12
N PRO A 292 -4.07 -18.38 24.09
CA PRO A 292 -3.51 -17.82 25.32
C PRO A 292 -4.64 -17.20 26.17
N PRO A 293 -4.58 -17.31 27.51
CA PRO A 293 -5.59 -16.74 28.38
C PRO A 293 -5.64 -15.22 28.23
N GLY A 294 -6.85 -14.66 28.25
CA GLY A 294 -7.06 -13.22 28.25
C GLY A 294 -6.40 -12.57 29.48
N ARG A 295 -5.82 -11.38 29.31
CA ARG A 295 -5.33 -10.59 30.43
C ARG A 295 -6.52 -9.92 31.11
N GLU A 296 -6.62 -10.07 32.43
CA GLU A 296 -7.58 -9.31 33.23
C GLU A 296 -7.14 -7.86 33.34
N GLU A 297 -8.01 -6.93 32.93
CA GLU A 297 -7.79 -5.50 33.09
C GLU A 297 -8.19 -5.08 34.51
N LYS A 298 -7.24 -4.53 35.26
CA LYS A 298 -7.54 -3.92 36.56
C LYS A 298 -7.95 -2.47 36.33
N VAL A 299 -9.11 -2.09 36.84
CA VAL A 299 -9.53 -0.69 36.92
C VAL A 299 -8.71 -0.03 38.03
N VAL A 300 -7.72 0.76 37.67
CA VAL A 300 -6.82 1.46 38.60
C VAL A 300 -7.14 2.96 38.58
N ASP A 301 -7.04 3.62 39.73
CA ASP A 301 -7.10 5.08 39.85
C ASP A 301 -6.02 5.75 38.98
N LEU A 302 -6.36 6.85 38.31
CA LEU A 302 -5.47 7.51 37.34
C LEU A 302 -4.10 7.86 37.94
N MET A 303 -4.06 8.35 39.18
CA MET A 303 -2.81 8.75 39.83
C MET A 303 -1.94 7.55 40.18
N GLU A 304 -2.56 6.47 40.64
CA GLU A 304 -1.87 5.21 40.91
C GLU A 304 -1.35 4.58 39.61
N ALA A 305 -2.14 4.64 38.53
CA ALA A 305 -1.77 4.15 37.21
C ALA A 305 -0.58 4.90 36.61
N LEU A 306 -0.52 6.23 36.74
CA LEU A 306 0.59 7.05 36.28
C LEU A 306 1.89 6.74 37.05
N LYS A 307 1.81 6.63 38.38
CA LYS A 307 2.96 6.24 39.22
C LYS A 307 3.46 4.84 38.87
N ALA A 308 2.56 3.86 38.77
CA ALA A 308 2.91 2.50 38.42
C ALA A 308 3.58 2.42 37.04
N SER A 309 3.08 3.19 36.07
CA SER A 309 3.65 3.25 34.73
C SER A 309 5.07 3.83 34.71
N LEU A 310 5.34 4.91 35.46
CA LEU A 310 6.68 5.48 35.60
C LEU A 310 7.67 4.48 36.24
N GLU A 311 7.27 3.81 37.32
CA GLU A 311 8.11 2.80 37.96
C GLU A 311 8.43 1.61 37.06
N MET A 312 7.46 1.17 36.25
CA MET A 312 7.67 0.09 35.28
C MET A 312 8.71 0.48 34.23
N VAL A 313 8.58 1.68 33.65
CA VAL A 313 9.52 2.18 32.64
C VAL A 313 10.93 2.35 33.23
N GLU A 314 11.07 2.81 34.47
CA GLU A 314 12.37 2.90 35.15
C GLU A 314 12.99 1.51 35.40
N LYS A 315 12.18 0.53 35.82
CA LYS A 315 12.64 -0.86 36.03
C LYS A 315 13.08 -1.51 34.72
N GLU A 316 12.41 -1.23 33.60
CA GLU A 316 12.81 -1.72 32.27
C GLU A 316 14.10 -1.04 31.76
N LYS A 317 14.24 0.28 31.93
CA LYS A 317 15.47 1.01 31.59
C LYS A 317 16.70 0.48 32.36
N ARG A 318 16.53 0.07 33.61
CA ARG A 318 17.60 -0.54 34.42
C ARG A 318 17.96 -1.98 34.03
N LYS A 319 17.11 -2.67 33.26
CA LYS A 319 17.33 -4.07 32.80
C LYS A 319 17.86 -4.17 31.36
N GLY A 320 18.13 -3.06 30.69
CA GLY A 320 18.72 -3.05 29.34
C GLY A 320 20.13 -3.68 29.28
N PRO A 321 20.57 -4.21 28.13
CA PRO A 321 21.74 -5.08 28.06
C PRO A 321 23.02 -4.29 28.35
N GLY A 322 23.68 -4.63 29.46
CA GLY A 322 25.00 -4.14 29.81
C GLY A 322 26.02 -4.56 28.76
N VAL A 323 26.34 -3.67 27.83
CA VAL A 323 27.53 -3.81 26.97
C VAL A 323 28.75 -3.73 27.88
N LYS A 324 29.30 -4.89 28.26
CA LYS A 324 30.63 -5.00 28.88
C LYS A 324 31.67 -4.46 27.88
N ARG A 325 32.03 -3.18 28.01
CA ARG A 325 33.28 -2.65 27.44
C ARG A 325 34.44 -3.38 28.11
N LYS A 326 35.02 -4.38 27.44
CA LYS A 326 36.37 -4.86 27.77
C LYS A 326 37.33 -3.71 27.47
N LYS A 327 37.94 -3.15 28.51
CA LYS A 327 39.15 -2.32 28.37
C LYS A 327 40.25 -3.24 27.83
N ALA A 328 40.73 -2.98 26.61
CA ALA A 328 41.99 -3.53 26.15
C ALA A 328 43.10 -2.78 26.88
N ALA A 329 43.89 -3.53 27.64
CA ALA A 329 45.10 -3.05 28.27
C ALA A 329 46.23 -2.96 27.25
N THR A 330 47.07 -1.97 27.48
CA THR A 330 48.35 -1.63 26.87
C THR A 330 49.28 -2.84 26.62
N SER A 331 49.93 -2.84 25.46
CA SER A 331 51.34 -3.23 25.22
C SER A 331 51.83 -2.54 23.97
#